data_AF-A0A5E7CDJ2-F1
#
_entry.id   AF-A0A5E7CDJ2-F1
#
_cell.length_a   1.000
_cell.length_b   1.000
_cell.length_c   1.000
_cell.angle_alpha   90.00
_cell.angle_beta   90.00
_cell.angle_gamma   90.00
#
_symmetry.space_group_name_H-M   'P 1'
#
loop_
_entity.id
_entity.type
_entity.pdbx_description
1 polymer ?
#
loop_
_entity_poly.entity_id
_entity_poly.type
_entity_poly.pdbx_seq_one_letter_code
_entity_poly.pdbx_strand_id
1 'polypeptide(L)'
;MLEILVHLEVDQEDFPETLQLLKVEIPDNISIAIAPQLKTDWANDLRHTKGLGDGFLKTAAALLMPIPSAIMPHTQNYLYNPMHMDSAKAVLTGEIFKLDNRLLKKP
;
A
#
# COMPACT_ATOMS: atom_id res chain seq x y z
N MET A 1 7.76 3.10 2.50
CA MET A 1 8.25 3.53 3.84
C MET A 1 7.66 4.87 4.25
N LEU A 2 7.73 5.93 3.42
CA LEU A 2 7.17 7.24 3.79
C LEU A 2 5.68 7.18 4.17
N GLU A 3 4.89 6.39 3.43
CA GLU A 3 3.46 6.17 3.72
C GLU A 3 3.21 5.69 5.15
N ILE A 4 4.08 4.82 5.67
CA ILE A 4 3.99 4.26 7.02
C ILE A 4 4.41 5.33 8.04
N LEU A 5 5.54 6.00 7.82
CA LEU A 5 6.08 6.98 8.77
C LEU A 5 5.18 8.20 8.93
N VAL A 6 4.52 8.65 7.87
CA VAL A 6 3.61 9.80 7.91
C VAL A 6 2.27 9.43 8.53
N HIS A 7 1.70 8.26 8.22
CA HIS A 7 0.38 7.89 8.73
C HIS A 7 0.39 7.26 10.12
N LEU A 8 1.51 6.66 10.56
CA LEU A 8 1.59 6.09 11.89
C LEU A 8 1.77 7.17 12.97
N GLU A 9 2.32 8.34 12.65
CA GLU A 9 2.65 9.38 13.66
C GLU A 9 3.46 8.84 14.85
N VAL A 10 4.24 7.77 14.63
CA VAL A 10 4.93 7.04 15.70
C VAL A 10 6.32 7.62 15.94
N ASP A 11 6.58 8.04 17.18
CA ASP A 11 7.92 8.39 17.67
C ASP A 11 8.84 7.16 17.71
N GLN A 12 10.16 7.37 17.66
CA GLN A 12 11.15 6.28 17.57
C GLN A 12 10.97 5.20 18.65
N GLU A 13 10.59 5.61 19.86
CA GLU A 13 10.46 4.75 21.04
C GLU A 13 9.20 3.87 20.98
N ASP A 14 8.19 4.29 20.21
CA ASP A 14 6.92 3.59 20.03
C ASP A 14 6.88 2.77 18.74
N PHE A 15 8.00 2.73 17.98
CA PHE A 15 8.06 2.01 16.72
C PHE A 15 7.93 0.50 16.95
N PRO A 16 6.90 -0.18 16.39
CA PRO A 16 6.65 -1.57 16.70
C PRO A 16 7.81 -2.46 16.28
N GLU A 17 8.44 -3.14 17.26
CA GLU A 17 9.51 -4.11 16.99
C GLU A 17 9.04 -5.29 16.13
N THR A 18 7.73 -5.51 16.06
CA THR A 18 7.10 -6.56 15.25
C THR A 18 6.86 -6.14 13.80
N LEU A 19 7.16 -4.89 13.41
CA LEU A 19 6.92 -4.44 12.03
C LEU A 19 7.79 -5.22 11.04
N GLN A 20 7.16 -5.77 10.01
CA GLN A 20 7.84 -6.50 8.94
C GLN A 20 7.84 -5.66 7.66
N LEU A 21 8.99 -5.59 7.01
CA LEU A 21 9.06 -5.23 5.61
C LEU A 21 8.75 -6.48 4.79
N LEU A 22 7.63 -6.45 4.08
CA LEU A 22 7.17 -7.56 3.25
C LEU A 22 7.50 -7.29 1.79
N LYS A 23 8.38 -8.12 1.21
CA LYS A 23 8.58 -8.18 -0.22
C LYS A 23 7.50 -9.08 -0.82
N VAL A 24 6.76 -8.54 -1.79
CA VAL A 24 5.73 -9.26 -2.54
C VAL A 24 6.23 -9.45 -3.97
N GLU A 25 6.60 -10.67 -4.32
CA GLU A 25 7.01 -11.02 -5.68
C GLU A 25 5.84 -11.69 -6.40
N ILE A 26 5.48 -11.16 -7.56
CA ILE A 26 4.38 -11.68 -8.38
C ILE A 26 4.90 -11.96 -9.80
N PRO A 27 4.32 -12.95 -10.51
CA PRO A 27 4.64 -13.16 -11.92
C PRO A 27 4.31 -11.94 -12.78
N ASP A 28 5.06 -11.74 -13.87
CA ASP A 28 4.82 -10.60 -14.79
C ASP A 28 3.47 -10.68 -15.53
N ASN A 29 2.90 -11.89 -15.65
CA ASN A 29 1.66 -12.14 -16.39
C ASN A 29 0.38 -12.02 -15.54
N ILE A 30 0.39 -11.14 -14.55
CA ILE A 30 -0.74 -10.88 -13.65
C ILE A 30 -1.69 -9.81 -14.20
N SER A 31 -2.94 -9.87 -13.74
CA SER A 31 -3.96 -8.87 -14.07
C SER A 31 -3.77 -7.59 -13.26
N ILE A 32 -3.74 -6.45 -13.98
CA ILE A 32 -3.72 -5.11 -13.40
C ILE A 32 -4.96 -4.37 -13.86
N ALA A 33 -5.76 -3.87 -12.92
CA ALA A 33 -6.92 -3.05 -13.21
C ALA A 33 -6.50 -1.68 -13.76
N ILE A 34 -7.42 -1.03 -14.47
CA ILE A 34 -7.28 0.37 -14.86
C ILE A 34 -7.30 1.22 -13.59
N ALA A 35 -6.41 2.22 -13.52
CA ALA A 35 -6.40 3.18 -12.41
C ALA A 35 -7.79 3.84 -12.27
N PRO A 36 -8.32 3.95 -11.04
CA PRO A 36 -9.63 4.56 -10.83
C PRO A 36 -9.57 6.05 -11.18
N GLN A 37 -10.66 6.57 -11.72
CA GLN A 37 -10.84 8.01 -11.89
C GLN A 37 -11.11 8.63 -10.52
N LEU A 38 -10.14 9.43 -10.05
CA LEU A 38 -10.22 10.10 -8.77
C LEU A 38 -10.71 11.53 -8.96
N LYS A 39 -11.63 11.95 -8.11
CA LYS A 39 -12.10 13.33 -8.09
C LYS A 39 -11.04 14.28 -7.54
N THR A 40 -11.23 15.58 -7.75
CA THR A 40 -10.47 16.61 -7.06
C THR A 40 -10.58 16.42 -5.55
N ASP A 41 -9.46 16.59 -4.84
CA ASP A 41 -9.39 16.45 -3.37
C ASP A 41 -9.74 15.04 -2.85
N TRP A 42 -9.53 14.01 -3.68
CA TRP A 42 -9.81 12.61 -3.32
C TRP A 42 -9.09 12.16 -2.04
N ALA A 43 -7.90 12.71 -1.75
CA ALA A 43 -7.09 12.35 -0.58
C ALA A 43 -7.81 12.67 0.74
N ASN A 44 -8.66 13.70 0.76
CA ASN A 44 -9.44 14.10 1.93
C ASN A 44 -10.83 13.43 1.98
N ASP A 45 -11.24 12.70 0.94
CA ASP A 45 -12.51 11.96 0.93
C ASP A 45 -12.31 10.46 1.13
N LEU A 46 -12.27 10.07 2.41
CA LEU A 46 -12.17 8.67 2.84
C LEU A 46 -13.35 7.80 2.37
N ARG A 47 -14.56 8.36 2.23
CA ARG A 47 -15.73 7.57 1.80
C ARG A 47 -15.58 7.20 0.33
N HIS A 48 -15.11 8.13 -0.48
CA HIS A 48 -14.86 7.90 -1.89
C HIS A 48 -13.76 6.86 -2.13
N THR A 49 -12.60 7.00 -1.48
CA THR A 49 -11.47 6.08 -1.65
C THR A 49 -11.78 4.68 -1.14
N LYS A 50 -12.44 4.56 0.02
CA LYS A 50 -12.92 3.26 0.53
C LYS A 50 -13.91 2.59 -0.42
N GLY A 51 -14.88 3.35 -0.96
CA GLY A 51 -15.87 2.80 -1.90
C GLY A 51 -15.23 2.23 -3.16
N LEU A 52 -14.22 2.91 -3.71
CA LEU A 52 -13.45 2.41 -4.86
C LEU A 52 -12.66 1.14 -4.52
N GLY A 53 -11.97 1.13 -3.38
CA GLY A 53 -11.22 -0.04 -2.91
C GLY A 53 -12.11 -1.25 -2.64
N ASP A 54 -13.23 -1.04 -1.93
CA ASP A 54 -14.21 -2.10 -1.64
C ASP A 54 -14.79 -2.70 -2.92
N GLY A 55 -15.13 -1.85 -3.89
CA GLY A 55 -15.61 -2.30 -5.20
C GLY A 55 -14.58 -3.17 -5.91
N PHE A 56 -13.34 -2.70 -5.98
CA PHE A 56 -12.23 -3.45 -6.57
C PHE A 56 -12.02 -4.81 -5.88
N LEU A 57 -11.96 -4.84 -4.55
CA LEU A 57 -11.74 -6.08 -3.79
C LEU A 57 -12.87 -7.08 -4.01
N LYS A 58 -14.13 -6.63 -3.94
CA LYS A 58 -15.32 -7.50 -4.08
C LYS A 58 -15.50 -8.09 -5.47
N THR A 59 -15.15 -7.34 -6.52
CA THR A 59 -15.30 -7.86 -7.89
C THR A 59 -14.24 -8.91 -8.24
N ALA A 60 -13.08 -8.89 -7.57
CA ALA A 60 -11.97 -9.80 -7.84
C ALA A 60 -11.62 -9.92 -9.33
N ALA A 61 -11.75 -8.83 -10.08
CA ALA A 61 -11.56 -8.79 -11.53
C ALA A 61 -10.07 -8.68 -11.94
N ALA A 62 -9.21 -8.20 -11.05
CA ALA A 62 -7.76 -8.16 -11.26
C ALA A 62 -7.02 -8.35 -9.93
N LEU A 63 -5.75 -8.77 -10.00
CA LEU A 63 -4.90 -8.96 -8.83
C LEU A 63 -4.46 -7.63 -8.23
N LEU A 64 -4.06 -6.68 -9.08
CA LEU A 64 -3.57 -5.38 -8.66
C LEU A 64 -4.44 -4.24 -9.17
N MET A 65 -4.56 -3.17 -8.39
CA MET A 65 -5.06 -1.88 -8.86
C MET A 65 -4.06 -0.77 -8.51
N PRO A 66 -3.51 -0.04 -9.51
CA PRO A 66 -2.68 1.12 -9.25
C PRO A 66 -3.50 2.27 -8.69
N ILE A 67 -2.97 2.92 -7.66
CA ILE A 67 -3.54 4.12 -7.05
C ILE A 67 -2.42 5.16 -6.87
N PRO A 68 -2.68 6.47 -7.05
CA PRO A 68 -1.68 7.49 -6.73
C PRO A 68 -1.38 7.52 -5.22
N SER A 69 -0.14 7.85 -4.87
CA SER A 69 0.20 8.19 -3.50
C SER A 69 -0.41 9.54 -3.11
N ALA A 70 -1.00 9.63 -1.92
CA ALA A 70 -1.51 10.88 -1.36
C ALA A 70 -0.38 11.77 -0.80
N ILE A 71 0.80 11.18 -0.56
CA ILE A 71 1.95 11.86 0.05
C ILE A 71 2.99 12.25 -0.99
N MET A 72 3.36 11.31 -1.87
CA MET A 72 4.42 11.49 -2.85
C MET A 72 3.86 11.80 -4.23
N PRO A 73 4.09 13.01 -4.76
CA PRO A 73 3.78 13.32 -6.15
C PRO A 73 4.45 12.33 -7.10
N HIS A 74 3.78 12.04 -8.22
CA HIS A 74 4.29 11.16 -9.28
C HIS A 74 4.66 9.73 -8.83
N THR A 75 4.15 9.28 -7.69
CA THR A 75 4.34 7.93 -7.16
C THR A 75 3.02 7.17 -7.13
N GLN A 76 3.06 5.87 -7.40
CA GLN A 76 1.90 4.99 -7.32
C GLN A 76 2.09 3.95 -6.23
N ASN A 77 1.03 3.72 -5.47
CA ASN A 77 0.86 2.53 -4.65
C ASN A 77 -0.01 1.52 -5.42
N TYR A 78 -0.07 0.29 -4.92
CA TYR A 78 -0.93 -0.74 -5.48
C TYR A 78 -1.80 -1.35 -4.40
N LEU A 79 -3.09 -1.51 -4.70
CA LEU A 79 -3.96 -2.39 -3.92
C LEU A 79 -3.81 -3.80 -4.45
N TYR A 80 -3.43 -4.71 -3.56
CA TYR A 80 -3.37 -6.14 -3.84
C TYR A 80 -4.69 -6.79 -3.41
N ASN A 81 -5.32 -7.56 -4.30
CA ASN A 81 -6.57 -8.25 -4.01
C ASN A 81 -6.34 -9.72 -3.63
N PRO A 82 -6.43 -10.09 -2.34
CA PRO A 82 -6.25 -11.48 -1.91
C PRO A 82 -7.37 -12.41 -2.38
N MET A 83 -8.55 -11.88 -2.73
CA MET A 83 -9.69 -12.67 -3.23
C MET A 83 -9.55 -13.06 -4.71
N HIS A 84 -8.59 -12.48 -5.44
CA HIS A 84 -8.31 -12.84 -6.82
C HIS A 84 -7.59 -14.19 -6.90
N MET A 85 -7.91 -15.03 -7.89
CA MET A 85 -7.34 -16.39 -7.99
C MET A 85 -5.80 -16.43 -8.11
N ASP A 86 -5.21 -15.40 -8.73
CA ASP A 86 -3.75 -15.29 -8.86
C ASP A 86 -3.06 -14.79 -7.60
N SER A 87 -3.78 -14.47 -6.53
CA SER A 87 -3.17 -14.02 -5.27
C SER A 87 -2.21 -15.08 -4.72
N ALA A 88 -2.61 -16.35 -4.78
CA ALA A 88 -1.79 -17.48 -4.34
C ALA A 88 -0.47 -17.67 -5.11
N LYS A 89 -0.29 -16.99 -6.27
CA LYS A 89 0.96 -17.01 -7.02
C LYS A 89 2.02 -16.07 -6.45
N ALA A 90 1.64 -15.19 -5.52
CA ALA A 90 2.58 -14.26 -4.90
C ALA A 90 3.52 -15.01 -3.94
N VAL A 91 4.81 -14.71 -4.02
CA VAL A 91 5.82 -15.16 -3.06
C VAL A 91 6.08 -14.02 -2.09
N LEU A 92 5.88 -14.29 -0.80
CA LEU A 92 6.05 -13.33 0.27
C LEU A 92 7.34 -13.62 1.03
N THR A 93 8.23 -12.63 1.11
CA THR A 93 9.42 -12.71 1.96
C THR A 93 9.38 -11.55 2.96
N GLY A 94 9.43 -11.86 4.25
CA GLY A 94 9.41 -10.87 5.32
C GLY A 94 10.78 -10.71 5.96
N GLU A 95 11.12 -9.48 6.32
CA GLU A 95 12.23 -9.17 7.21
C GLU A 95 11.79 -8.18 8.28
N ILE A 96 12.36 -8.29 9.49
CA ILE A 96 12.10 -7.33 10.56
C ILE A 96 12.58 -5.96 10.09
N PHE A 97 11.66 -5.01 9.99
CA PHE A 97 12.00 -3.65 9.62
C PHE A 97 12.55 -2.92 10.83
N LYS A 98 13.83 -2.58 10.77
CA LYS A 98 14.47 -1.70 11.76
C LYS A 98 14.56 -0.31 11.17
N LEU A 99 13.90 0.65 11.83
CA LEU A 99 13.98 2.04 11.42
C LEU A 99 15.44 2.53 11.53
N ASP A 100 15.97 3.08 10.45
CA ASP A 100 17.31 3.67 10.47
C ASP A 100 17.29 4.92 11.36
N ASN A 101 18.12 4.91 12.40
CA ASN A 101 18.24 5.99 13.38
C ASN A 101 18.60 7.36 12.78
N ARG A 102 19.05 7.42 11.52
CA ARG A 102 19.33 8.67 10.80
C ARG A 102 18.08 9.32 10.18
N LEU A 103 16.97 8.59 10.06
CA LEU A 103 15.75 9.07 9.41
C LEU A 103 14.89 9.95 10.32
N LEU A 104 15.09 9.89 11.64
CA LEU A 104 14.41 10.73 12.61
C LEU A 104 15.41 11.73 13.20
N LYS A 105 15.06 13.01 13.21
CA LYS A 105 15.87 14.02 13.92
C LYS A 105 15.79 13.72 15.41
N LYS A 106 16.94 13.49 16.06
CA LYS A 106 17.00 13.60 17.52
C LYS A 106 16.62 15.02 17.94
N PRO A 107 15.85 15.20 19.02
CA PRO A 107 15.60 16.51 19.60
C PRO A 107 16.90 17.22 19.99
#